data_AF-A0A7C5EL80-F1
#
_entry.id   AF-A0A7C5EL80-F1
#
_cell.length_a   1.000
_cell.length_b   1.000
_cell.length_c   1.000
_cell.angle_alpha   90.00
_cell.angle_beta   90.00
_cell.angle_gamma   90.00
#
_symmetry.space_group_name_H-M   'P 1'
#
loop_
_entity.id
_entity.type
_entity.pdbx_description
1 polymer ?
#
loop_
_entity_poly.entity_id
_entity_poly.type
_entity_poly.pdbx_seq_one_letter_code
_entity_poly.pdbx_strand_id
1 'polypeptide(L)'
;MQFDATFLDLVLRWAHVLVVIQWIGWLAVMKGTQGVWMPAVQVEGEGRATARAFLIKGRHGLKGMSLFALILGLAVFFVDMMGLKVYSIPEGGGLSGRGRFIMWGMMLGIALWALTWFWLLPALKKVRATLDGGDAPDGGLLARLGLGLRVGAILAITVLYVMLVGPHLGAFHYGHIGLAVVLGFVGERVLSFCGSFGPCARC
;
A
#
# COMPACT_ATOMS: atom_id res chain seq x y z
N MET A 1 12.04 26.03 -17.97
CA MET A 1 11.42 24.69 -17.93
C MET A 1 10.22 24.72 -18.87
N GLN A 2 10.16 23.80 -19.82
CA GLN A 2 8.95 23.62 -20.64
C GLN A 2 8.03 22.61 -19.95
N PHE A 3 6.77 22.98 -19.76
CA PHE A 3 5.73 22.11 -19.21
C PHE A 3 5.10 21.31 -20.36
N ASP A 4 5.82 20.29 -20.82
CA ASP A 4 5.41 19.42 -21.92
C ASP A 4 4.81 18.09 -21.39
N ALA A 5 4.37 17.23 -22.32
CA ALA A 5 3.80 15.92 -22.00
C ALA A 5 4.74 15.02 -21.18
N THR A 6 6.05 15.15 -21.42
CA THR A 6 7.06 14.34 -20.72
C THR A 6 7.25 14.80 -19.28
N PHE A 7 7.23 16.12 -19.05
CA PHE A 7 7.23 16.69 -17.70
C PHE A 7 5.97 16.28 -16.91
N LEU A 8 4.79 16.32 -17.54
CA LEU A 8 3.55 15.90 -16.89
C LEU A 8 3.57 14.42 -16.49
N ASP A 9 4.05 13.54 -17.36
CA ASP A 9 4.23 12.10 -17.08
C ASP A 9 5.19 11.88 -15.89
N LEU A 10 6.31 12.59 -15.87
CA LEU A 10 7.27 12.53 -14.77
C LEU A 10 6.62 12.93 -13.44
N VAL A 11 5.94 14.08 -13.40
CA VAL A 11 5.28 14.60 -12.19
C VAL A 11 4.20 13.63 -11.70
N LEU A 12 3.33 13.13 -12.59
CA LEU A 12 2.25 12.20 -12.21
C LEU A 12 2.79 10.89 -11.65
N ARG A 13 3.82 10.31 -12.28
CA ARG A 13 4.45 9.07 -11.80
C ARG A 13 5.07 9.25 -10.43
N TRP A 14 5.84 10.30 -10.22
CA TRP A 14 6.49 10.55 -8.94
C TRP A 14 5.47 10.90 -7.85
N ALA A 15 4.44 11.69 -8.17
CA ALA A 15 3.34 11.95 -7.23
C ALA A 15 2.67 10.64 -6.81
N HIS A 16 2.38 9.74 -7.76
CA HIS A 16 1.80 8.44 -7.46
C HIS A 16 2.72 7.58 -6.57
N VAL A 17 4.00 7.48 -6.92
CA VAL A 17 5.02 6.74 -6.14
C VAL A 17 5.08 7.23 -4.70
N LEU A 18 5.15 8.55 -4.48
CA LEU A 18 5.20 9.13 -3.14
C LEU A 18 3.94 8.84 -2.33
N VAL A 19 2.77 8.91 -2.95
CA VAL A 19 1.49 8.57 -2.29
C VAL A 19 1.42 7.09 -1.94
N VAL A 20 1.91 6.19 -2.81
CA VAL A 20 1.97 4.75 -2.53
C VAL A 20 2.94 4.45 -1.39
N ILE A 21 4.12 5.08 -1.35
CA ILE A 21 5.05 4.98 -0.21
C ILE A 21 4.39 5.45 1.08
N GLN A 22 3.67 6.57 1.04
CA GLN A 22 2.94 7.07 2.20
C GLN A 22 1.82 6.11 2.63
N TRP A 23 1.15 5.45 1.69
CA TRP A 23 0.13 4.42 1.97
C TRP A 23 0.76 3.18 2.63
N ILE A 24 1.92 2.71 2.16
CA ILE A 24 2.71 1.66 2.82
C ILE A 24 3.04 2.08 4.25
N GLY A 25 3.48 3.33 4.45
CA GLY A 25 3.72 3.89 5.78
C GLY A 25 2.50 3.76 6.69
N TRP A 26 1.29 4.08 6.20
CA TRP A 26 0.06 3.90 6.98
C TRP A 26 -0.27 2.44 7.27
N LEU A 27 -0.02 1.51 6.35
CA LEU A 27 -0.19 0.08 6.60
C LEU A 27 0.78 -0.43 7.68
N ALA A 28 2.03 0.01 7.63
CA ALA A 28 3.07 -0.33 8.61
C ALA A 28 2.73 0.24 10.00
N VAL A 29 2.33 1.51 10.06
CA VAL A 29 1.81 2.16 11.27
C VAL A 29 0.67 1.29 11.84
N MET A 30 -0.37 1.00 11.07
CA MET A 30 -1.53 0.22 11.56
C MET A 30 -1.20 -1.21 12.01
N LYS A 31 -0.10 -1.80 11.52
CA LYS A 31 0.38 -3.12 11.95
C LYS A 31 1.06 -3.10 13.33
N GLY A 32 1.30 -1.93 13.91
CA GLY A 32 2.09 -1.79 15.13
C GLY A 32 3.59 -1.97 14.89
N THR A 33 4.04 -2.02 13.63
CA THR A 33 5.44 -1.76 13.28
C THR A 33 5.64 -0.24 13.31
N GLN A 34 5.35 0.35 14.46
CA GLN A 34 5.87 1.63 14.83
C GLN A 34 7.39 1.51 14.69
N GLY A 35 8.01 2.39 13.90
CA GLY A 35 9.47 2.38 13.79
C GLY A 35 10.10 2.44 15.18
N VAL A 36 11.40 2.15 15.28
CA VAL A 36 12.21 2.18 16.53
C VAL A 36 11.91 3.40 17.43
N TRP A 37 11.41 4.49 16.85
CA TRP A 37 11.12 5.78 17.48
C TRP A 37 9.68 5.99 17.99
N MET A 38 8.76 5.03 17.85
CA MET A 38 7.35 5.20 18.27
C MET A 38 6.95 4.15 19.33
N PRO A 39 6.33 4.57 20.46
CA PRO A 39 6.00 3.66 21.56
C PRO A 39 4.85 2.73 21.18
N ALA A 40 5.01 1.42 21.47
CA ALA A 40 4.01 0.38 21.23
C ALA A 40 2.63 0.82 21.75
N VAL A 41 1.60 0.70 20.92
CA VAL A 41 0.22 1.00 21.31
C VAL A 41 -0.26 -0.02 22.35
N GLN A 42 -0.24 0.38 23.61
CA GLN A 42 -0.83 -0.35 24.74
C GLN A 42 -2.35 -0.40 24.56
N VAL A 43 -2.98 -1.58 24.67
CA VAL A 43 -4.43 -1.75 24.42
C VAL A 43 -5.27 -1.65 25.70
N GLU A 44 -4.62 -1.63 26.87
CA GLU A 44 -5.24 -1.58 28.19
C GLU A 44 -4.93 -0.26 28.92
N GLY A 45 -5.81 0.12 29.86
CA GLY A 45 -5.66 1.33 30.68
C GLY A 45 -5.59 2.63 29.87
N GLU A 46 -4.65 3.52 30.23
CA GLU A 46 -4.41 4.79 29.55
C GLU A 46 -3.93 4.62 28.08
N GLY A 47 -3.41 3.44 27.74
CA GLY A 47 -3.01 3.08 26.37
C GLY A 47 -4.17 3.05 25.38
N ARG A 48 -5.38 2.76 25.86
CA ARG A 48 -6.59 2.60 25.03
C ARG A 48 -7.01 3.90 24.36
N ALA A 49 -6.81 5.05 25.01
CA ALA A 49 -7.05 6.36 24.43
C ALA A 49 -6.05 6.66 23.29
N THR A 50 -4.79 6.27 23.47
CA THR A 50 -3.74 6.37 22.46
C THR A 50 -4.01 5.44 21.28
N ALA A 51 -4.43 4.21 21.54
CA ALA A 51 -4.88 3.25 20.53
C ALA A 51 -6.06 3.76 19.71
N ARG A 52 -7.02 4.41 20.37
CA ARG A 52 -8.18 5.03 19.73
C ARG A 52 -7.78 6.17 18.80
N ALA A 53 -6.97 7.12 19.28
CA ALA A 53 -6.48 8.24 18.47
C ALA A 53 -5.68 7.75 17.25
N PHE A 54 -4.91 6.69 17.44
CA PHE A 54 -4.14 6.03 16.40
C PHE A 54 -5.03 5.39 15.32
N LEU A 55 -6.03 4.60 15.72
CA LEU A 55 -6.97 3.98 14.80
C LEU A 55 -7.79 5.00 14.01
N ILE A 56 -8.12 6.15 14.63
CA ILE A 56 -8.80 7.25 13.94
C ILE A 56 -7.89 7.86 12.87
N LYS A 57 -6.71 8.33 13.25
CA LYS A 57 -5.75 8.95 12.32
C LYS A 57 -5.36 7.97 11.22
N GLY A 58 -5.07 6.72 11.59
CA GLY A 58 -4.73 5.64 10.69
C GLY A 58 -5.85 5.33 9.70
N ARG A 59 -7.11 5.25 10.12
CA ARG A 59 -8.24 5.00 9.21
C ARG A 59 -8.42 6.15 8.21
N HIS A 60 -8.32 7.39 8.66
CA HIS A 60 -8.45 8.55 7.77
C HIS A 60 -7.26 8.64 6.80
N GLY A 61 -6.04 8.39 7.26
CA GLY A 61 -4.84 8.30 6.43
C GLY A 61 -4.94 7.19 5.38
N LEU A 62 -5.34 5.98 5.79
CA LEU A 62 -5.50 4.84 4.89
C LEU A 62 -6.57 5.09 3.82
N LYS A 63 -7.72 5.66 4.21
CA LYS A 63 -8.80 6.01 3.29
C LYS A 63 -8.35 7.07 2.28
N GLY A 64 -7.71 8.15 2.75
CA GLY A 64 -7.25 9.24 1.90
C GLY A 64 -6.17 8.78 0.92
N MET A 65 -5.10 8.17 1.44
CA MET A 65 -3.95 7.78 0.62
C MET A 65 -4.28 6.69 -0.40
N SER A 66 -5.13 5.72 -0.05
CA SER A 66 -5.59 4.72 -1.01
C SER A 66 -6.37 5.33 -2.17
N LEU A 67 -7.23 6.33 -1.91
CA LEU A 67 -7.99 7.00 -2.94
C LEU A 67 -7.10 7.88 -3.83
N PHE A 68 -6.18 8.65 -3.23
CA PHE A 68 -5.21 9.43 -3.99
C PHE A 68 -4.31 8.55 -4.86
N ALA A 69 -3.84 7.42 -4.32
CA ALA A 69 -3.07 6.45 -5.09
C ALA A 69 -3.89 5.94 -6.28
N LEU A 70 -5.14 5.50 -6.06
CA LEU A 70 -5.99 5.02 -7.16
C LEU A 70 -6.19 6.08 -8.25
N ILE A 71 -6.51 7.32 -7.87
CA ILE A 71 -6.74 8.42 -8.82
C ILE A 71 -5.47 8.72 -9.64
N LEU A 72 -4.32 8.85 -8.96
CA LEU A 72 -3.06 9.09 -9.64
C LEU A 72 -2.65 7.90 -10.52
N GLY A 73 -2.97 6.68 -10.09
CA GLY A 73 -2.68 5.46 -10.84
C GLY A 73 -3.53 5.36 -12.11
N LEU A 74 -4.81 5.71 -12.02
CA LEU A 74 -5.66 5.94 -13.18
C LEU A 74 -5.06 7.01 -14.09
N ALA A 75 -4.67 8.16 -13.56
CA ALA A 75 -4.12 9.25 -14.36
C ALA A 75 -2.87 8.81 -15.15
N VAL A 76 -1.92 8.13 -14.50
CA VAL A 76 -0.75 7.54 -15.16
C VAL A 76 -1.18 6.52 -16.22
N PHE A 77 -2.11 5.63 -15.89
CA PHE A 77 -2.63 4.64 -16.83
C PHE A 77 -3.23 5.29 -18.08
N PHE A 78 -4.12 6.28 -17.93
CA PHE A 78 -4.73 6.97 -19.06
C PHE A 78 -3.71 7.76 -19.90
N VAL A 79 -2.78 8.46 -19.26
CA VAL A 79 -1.73 9.23 -19.96
C VAL A 79 -0.80 8.32 -20.76
N ASP A 80 -0.38 7.19 -20.19
CA ASP A 80 0.57 6.28 -20.82
C ASP A 80 -0.07 5.31 -21.84
N MET A 81 -1.25 4.76 -21.54
CA MET A 81 -1.91 3.73 -22.36
C MET A 81 -2.89 4.28 -23.38
N MET A 82 -3.65 5.32 -23.02
CA MET A 82 -4.75 5.84 -23.85
C MET A 82 -4.46 7.21 -24.48
N GLY A 83 -3.35 7.85 -24.11
CA GLY A 83 -3.03 9.22 -24.50
C GLY A 83 -1.70 9.37 -25.24
N LEU A 84 -0.65 9.78 -24.51
CA LEU A 84 0.51 10.51 -25.06
C LEU A 84 1.67 9.62 -25.53
N LYS A 85 1.82 8.43 -24.95
CA LYS A 85 2.95 7.53 -25.24
C LYS A 85 2.56 6.26 -25.97
N VAL A 86 1.28 6.16 -26.36
CA VAL A 86 0.58 5.00 -26.92
C VAL A 86 1.49 3.77 -26.89
N TYR A 87 1.60 3.12 -25.74
CA TYR A 87 2.32 1.86 -25.60
C TYR A 87 1.58 0.71 -26.32
N SER A 88 0.86 1.05 -27.40
CA SER A 88 0.14 0.18 -28.30
C SER A 88 1.11 -0.75 -29.00
N ILE A 89 0.73 -2.02 -28.97
CA ILE A 89 0.68 -2.88 -30.15
C ILE A 89 1.84 -2.64 -31.12
N PRO A 90 3.04 -3.23 -30.88
CA PRO A 90 3.94 -3.56 -31.98
C PRO A 90 3.12 -4.33 -33.03
N GLU A 91 3.51 -4.27 -34.29
CA GLU A 91 2.80 -4.75 -35.50
C GLU A 91 2.19 -6.18 -35.42
N GLY A 92 2.44 -6.94 -34.36
CA GLY A 92 1.81 -8.23 -34.01
C GLY A 92 0.72 -8.23 -32.92
N GLY A 93 0.05 -7.11 -32.60
CA GLY A 93 -1.20 -7.13 -31.79
C GLY A 93 -1.06 -7.07 -30.25
N GLY A 94 0.15 -7.05 -29.68
CA GLY A 94 0.36 -7.22 -28.23
C GLY A 94 0.77 -5.97 -27.45
N LEU A 95 0.54 -5.91 -26.13
CA LEU A 95 1.07 -4.83 -25.28
C LEU A 95 2.61 -4.84 -25.24
N SER A 96 3.25 -3.67 -25.35
CA SER A 96 4.71 -3.54 -25.12
C SER A 96 5.11 -4.00 -23.71
N GLY A 97 6.38 -4.36 -23.50
CA GLY A 97 6.87 -4.79 -22.17
C GLY A 97 6.55 -3.76 -21.07
N ARG A 98 6.78 -2.47 -21.37
CA ARG A 98 6.43 -1.36 -20.49
C ARG A 98 4.92 -1.21 -20.28
N GLY A 99 4.13 -1.39 -21.34
CA GLY A 99 2.67 -1.46 -21.23
C GLY A 99 2.22 -2.57 -20.27
N ARG A 100 2.81 -3.76 -20.35
CA ARG A 100 2.48 -4.88 -19.45
C ARG A 100 2.77 -4.54 -17.98
N PHE A 101 3.89 -3.86 -17.68
CA PHE A 101 4.16 -3.38 -16.31
C PHE A 101 3.08 -2.41 -15.82
N ILE A 102 2.66 -1.44 -16.64
CA ILE A 102 1.61 -0.48 -16.25
C ILE A 102 0.27 -1.18 -16.02
N MET A 103 -0.10 -2.13 -16.89
CA MET A 103 -1.34 -2.90 -16.74
C MET A 103 -1.35 -3.75 -15.46
N TRP A 104 -0.25 -4.47 -15.18
CA TRP A 104 -0.12 -5.24 -13.95
C TRP A 104 -0.10 -4.36 -12.70
N GLY A 105 0.60 -3.21 -12.76
CA GLY A 105 0.62 -2.22 -11.68
C GLY A 105 -0.77 -1.69 -11.37
N MET A 106 -1.56 -1.37 -12.41
CA MET A 106 -2.93 -0.90 -12.28
C MET A 106 -3.86 -1.97 -11.67
N MET A 107 -3.79 -3.21 -12.17
CA MET A 107 -4.61 -4.30 -11.65
C MET A 107 -4.32 -4.59 -10.17
N LEU A 108 -3.04 -4.66 -9.80
CA LEU A 108 -2.62 -4.86 -8.41
C LEU A 108 -2.98 -3.65 -7.53
N GLY A 109 -2.89 -2.43 -8.07
CA GLY A 109 -3.28 -1.20 -7.39
C GLY A 109 -4.78 -1.14 -7.07
N ILE A 110 -5.63 -1.52 -8.03
CA ILE A 110 -7.09 -1.64 -7.82
C ILE A 110 -7.38 -2.72 -6.78
N ALA A 111 -6.72 -3.88 -6.85
CA ALA A 111 -6.92 -4.96 -5.89
C ALA A 111 -6.55 -4.52 -4.46
N LEU A 112 -5.42 -3.82 -4.30
CA LEU A 112 -4.99 -3.25 -3.02
C LEU A 112 -5.95 -2.16 -2.51
N TRP A 113 -6.45 -1.31 -3.41
CA TRP A 113 -7.47 -0.31 -3.07
C TRP A 113 -8.76 -0.99 -2.59
N ALA A 114 -9.23 -2.01 -3.29
CA ALA A 114 -10.42 -2.78 -2.92
C ALA A 114 -10.23 -3.50 -1.56
N LEU A 115 -9.06 -4.11 -1.33
CA LEU A 115 -8.69 -4.67 -0.03
C LEU A 115 -8.79 -3.62 1.08
N THR A 116 -8.30 -2.40 0.81
CA THR A 116 -8.36 -1.31 1.78
C THR A 116 -9.79 -0.88 2.07
N TRP A 117 -10.60 -0.67 1.04
CA TRP A 117 -11.95 -0.11 1.19
C TRP A 117 -12.98 -1.11 1.70
N PHE A 118 -12.92 -2.36 1.24
CA PHE A 118 -13.94 -3.35 1.53
C PHE A 118 -13.56 -4.32 2.64
N TRP A 119 -12.26 -4.47 2.96
CA TRP A 119 -11.81 -5.34 4.05
C TRP A 119 -11.26 -4.54 5.23
N LEU A 120 -10.22 -3.72 5.02
CA LEU A 120 -9.52 -3.04 6.12
C LEU A 120 -10.39 -1.97 6.81
N LEU A 121 -10.99 -1.05 6.05
CA LEU A 121 -11.78 0.05 6.63
C LEU A 121 -13.00 -0.45 7.42
N PRO A 122 -13.79 -1.45 6.97
CA PRO A 122 -14.89 -1.98 7.75
C PRO A 122 -14.41 -2.70 9.02
N ALA A 123 -13.32 -3.47 8.96
CA ALA A 123 -12.73 -4.11 10.12
C ALA A 123 -12.26 -3.08 11.17
N LEU A 124 -11.57 -2.03 10.73
CA LEU A 124 -11.14 -0.92 11.60
C LEU A 124 -12.33 -0.17 12.21
N LYS A 125 -13.44 -0.02 11.47
CA LYS A 125 -14.67 0.58 12.01
C LYS A 125 -15.26 -0.28 13.14
N LYS A 126 -15.28 -1.61 12.98
CA LYS A 126 -15.77 -2.54 14.01
C LYS A 126 -14.90 -2.52 15.27
N VAL A 127 -13.57 -2.62 15.10
CA VAL A 127 -12.60 -2.54 16.22
C VAL A 127 -12.74 -1.21 16.96
N ARG A 128 -12.92 -0.10 16.25
CA ARG A 128 -13.18 1.19 16.89
C ARG A 128 -14.50 1.18 17.68
N ALA A 129 -15.58 0.64 17.12
CA ALA A 129 -16.88 0.61 17.78
C ALA A 129 -16.85 -0.19 19.09
N THR A 130 -16.13 -1.32 19.14
CA THR A 130 -15.97 -2.10 20.38
C THR A 130 -15.16 -1.33 21.42
N LEU A 131 -14.08 -0.65 21.00
CA LEU A 131 -13.29 0.21 21.90
C LEU A 131 -14.10 1.40 22.42
N ASP A 132 -14.94 2.00 21.57
CA ASP A 132 -15.84 3.10 21.94
C ASP A 132 -16.91 2.64 22.97
N GLY A 133 -17.30 1.36 22.92
CA GLY A 133 -18.23 0.74 23.88
C GLY A 133 -17.60 0.31 25.21
N GLY A 134 -16.28 0.42 25.36
CA GLY A 134 -15.58 -0.02 26.57
C GLY A 134 -15.20 -1.51 26.58
N ASP A 135 -15.51 -2.27 25.52
CA ASP A 135 -15.22 -3.70 25.40
C ASP A 135 -13.93 -4.02 24.63
N ALA A 136 -13.26 -5.09 25.03
CA ALA A 136 -12.10 -5.60 24.29
C ALA A 136 -12.55 -6.10 22.90
N PRO A 137 -11.85 -5.75 21.81
CA PRO A 137 -12.18 -6.26 20.48
C PRO A 137 -12.03 -7.78 20.40
N ASP A 138 -12.93 -8.44 19.68
CA ASP A 138 -12.85 -9.87 19.41
C ASP A 138 -11.50 -10.27 18.77
N GLY A 139 -10.87 -11.31 19.32
CA GLY A 139 -9.59 -11.83 18.82
C GLY A 139 -9.67 -12.33 17.38
N GLY A 140 -10.81 -12.91 16.97
CA GLY A 140 -11.04 -13.34 15.59
C GLY A 140 -11.06 -12.16 14.61
N LEU A 141 -11.71 -11.05 15.00
CA LEU A 141 -11.71 -9.80 14.26
C LEU A 141 -10.30 -9.19 14.13
N LEU A 142 -9.52 -9.18 15.22
CA LEU A 142 -8.14 -8.68 15.22
C LEU A 142 -7.23 -9.53 14.32
N ALA A 143 -7.37 -10.86 14.35
CA ALA A 143 -6.61 -11.76 13.48
C ALA A 143 -6.90 -11.50 11.99
N ARG A 144 -8.17 -11.31 11.63
CA ARG A 144 -8.59 -10.97 10.25
C ARG A 144 -8.07 -9.61 9.80
N LEU A 145 -8.09 -8.60 10.69
CA LEU A 145 -7.51 -7.30 10.42
C LEU A 145 -5.98 -7.41 10.20
N GLY A 146 -5.29 -8.16 11.05
CA GLY A 146 -3.85 -8.41 10.94
C GLY A 146 -3.48 -9.09 9.62
N LEU A 147 -4.25 -10.10 9.18
CA LEU A 147 -4.05 -10.72 7.86
C LEU A 147 -4.23 -9.70 6.73
N GLY A 148 -5.30 -8.90 6.77
CA GLY A 148 -5.54 -7.85 5.78
C GLY A 148 -4.39 -6.84 5.69
N LEU A 149 -3.83 -6.42 6.84
CA LEU A 149 -2.70 -5.50 6.89
C LEU A 149 -1.43 -6.12 6.28
N ARG A 150 -1.18 -7.41 6.51
CA ARG A 150 -0.06 -8.15 5.91
C ARG A 150 -0.21 -8.28 4.40
N VAL A 151 -1.37 -8.74 3.93
CA VAL A 151 -1.66 -8.87 2.49
C VAL A 151 -1.57 -7.50 1.82
N GLY A 152 -2.09 -6.46 2.47
CA GLY A 152 -2.00 -5.08 1.99
C GLY A 152 -0.56 -4.59 1.85
N ALA A 153 0.29 -4.84 2.83
CA ALA A 153 1.70 -4.46 2.77
C ALA A 153 2.46 -5.17 1.64
N ILE A 154 2.25 -6.49 1.49
CA ILE A 154 2.87 -7.28 0.41
C ILE A 154 2.43 -6.75 -0.96
N LEU A 155 1.13 -6.54 -1.16
CA LEU A 155 0.59 -6.00 -2.41
C LEU A 155 1.12 -4.59 -2.69
N ALA A 156 1.20 -3.72 -1.68
CA ALA A 156 1.69 -2.37 -1.85
C ALA A 156 3.17 -2.33 -2.27
N ILE A 157 4.02 -3.16 -1.66
CA ILE A 157 5.43 -3.31 -2.07
C ILE A 157 5.51 -3.87 -3.50
N THR A 158 4.67 -4.85 -3.83
CA THR A 158 4.60 -5.45 -5.17
C THR A 158 4.22 -4.40 -6.23
N VAL A 159 3.21 -3.57 -5.97
CA VAL A 159 2.80 -2.46 -6.85
C VAL A 159 3.95 -1.48 -7.05
N LEU A 160 4.60 -1.07 -5.95
CA LEU A 160 5.73 -0.13 -6.00
C LEU A 160 6.89 -0.68 -6.84
N TYR A 161 7.21 -1.96 -6.69
CA TYR A 161 8.22 -2.63 -7.51
C TYR A 161 7.88 -2.56 -9.01
N VAL A 162 6.65 -2.97 -9.37
CA VAL A 162 6.21 -3.02 -10.78
C VAL A 162 6.28 -1.64 -11.45
N MET A 163 6.03 -0.56 -10.70
CA MET A 163 6.13 0.81 -11.20
C MET A 163 7.56 1.33 -11.33
N LEU A 164 8.44 1.01 -10.37
CA LEU A 164 9.82 1.49 -10.37
C LEU A 164 10.71 0.70 -11.32
N VAL A 165 10.45 -0.58 -11.49
CA VAL A 165 11.29 -1.49 -12.30
C VAL A 165 10.95 -1.41 -13.78
N GLY A 166 9.70 -1.18 -14.14
CA GLY A 166 9.25 -1.11 -15.54
C GLY A 166 10.05 -0.15 -16.45
N PRO A 167 10.48 1.04 -15.98
CA PRO A 167 11.36 1.93 -16.74
C PRO A 167 12.79 1.41 -16.96
N HIS A 168 13.30 0.53 -16.10
CA HIS A 168 14.68 0.02 -16.14
C HIS A 168 14.80 -1.32 -16.88
N LEU A 169 13.69 -2.05 -17.03
CA LEU A 169 13.66 -3.33 -17.73
C LEU A 169 12.97 -3.19 -19.07
N GLY A 170 13.72 -3.40 -20.16
CA GLY A 170 13.20 -3.29 -21.53
C GLY A 170 12.18 -4.38 -21.91
N ALA A 171 12.11 -5.48 -21.15
CA ALA A 171 11.19 -6.58 -21.40
C ALA A 171 10.45 -7.01 -20.14
N PHE A 172 9.14 -7.27 -20.26
CA PHE A 172 8.33 -7.83 -19.19
C PHE A 172 8.30 -9.35 -19.28
N HIS A 173 8.66 -9.99 -18.17
CA HIS A 173 8.54 -11.44 -17.91
C HIS A 173 7.75 -11.66 -16.62
N TYR A 174 6.91 -12.70 -16.58
CA TYR A 174 6.13 -13.06 -15.39
C TYR A 174 7.00 -13.33 -14.14
N GLY A 175 8.27 -13.72 -14.34
CA GLY A 175 9.25 -13.85 -13.26
C GLY A 175 9.43 -12.57 -12.43
N HIS A 176 9.25 -11.38 -13.02
CA HIS A 176 9.32 -10.12 -12.28
C HIS A 176 8.17 -9.96 -11.29
N ILE A 177 6.97 -10.45 -11.60
CA ILE A 177 5.85 -10.44 -10.65
C ILE A 177 6.13 -11.41 -9.51
N GLY A 178 6.65 -12.60 -9.81
CA GLY A 178 7.08 -13.56 -8.79
C GLY A 178 8.13 -12.97 -7.85
N LEU A 179 9.16 -12.34 -8.40
CA LEU A 179 10.18 -11.63 -7.63
C LEU A 179 9.58 -10.49 -6.79
N ALA A 180 8.69 -9.69 -7.35
CA ALA A 180 8.02 -8.60 -6.64
C ALA A 180 7.24 -9.10 -5.42
N VAL A 181 6.52 -10.21 -5.56
CA VAL A 181 5.80 -10.85 -4.45
C VAL A 181 6.77 -11.38 -3.40
N VAL A 182 7.85 -12.05 -3.81
CA VAL A 182 8.89 -12.53 -2.89
C VAL A 182 9.52 -11.36 -2.13
N LEU A 183 9.85 -10.25 -2.81
CA LEU A 183 10.35 -9.04 -2.17
C LEU A 183 9.31 -8.42 -1.23
N GLY A 184 8.02 -8.47 -1.58
CA GLY A 184 6.94 -8.07 -0.70
C GLY A 184 6.89 -8.91 0.59
N PHE A 185 7.04 -10.23 0.48
CA PHE A 185 7.15 -11.13 1.63
C PHE A 185 8.39 -10.85 2.47
N VAL A 186 9.56 -10.70 1.85
CA VAL A 186 10.81 -10.39 2.56
C VAL A 186 10.70 -9.03 3.26
N GLY A 187 10.20 -8.01 2.56
CA GLY A 187 9.97 -6.68 3.13
C GLY A 187 9.00 -6.71 4.30
N GLU A 188 7.92 -7.48 4.21
CA GLU A 188 6.97 -7.67 5.32
C GLU A 188 7.65 -8.29 6.55
N ARG A 189 8.53 -9.27 6.35
CA ARG A 189 9.29 -9.91 7.42
C ARG A 189 10.31 -8.98 8.05
N VAL A 190 11.02 -8.19 7.25
CA VAL A 190 11.97 -7.18 7.74
C VAL A 190 11.25 -6.12 8.57
N LEU A 191 10.13 -5.58 8.08
CA LEU A 191 9.33 -4.60 8.84
C LEU A 191 8.78 -5.20 10.15
N SER A 192 8.39 -6.48 10.13
CA SER A 192 7.93 -7.18 11.33
C SER A 192 9.05 -7.45 12.34
N PHE A 193 10.26 -7.75 11.87
CA PHE A 193 11.42 -8.03 12.72
C PHE A 193 11.93 -6.74 13.39
N CYS A 194 12.02 -5.63 12.66
CA CYS A 194 12.39 -4.34 13.24
C CYS A 194 11.39 -3.84 14.31
N GLY A 195 10.11 -4.19 14.18
CA GLY A 195 9.09 -3.90 15.20
C GLY A 195 9.25 -4.68 16.51
N SER A 196 10.02 -5.78 16.53
CA SER A 196 10.28 -6.56 17.76
C SER A 196 11.48 -6.05 18.57
N PHE A 197 12.18 -5.00 18.11
CA PHE A 197 13.22 -4.32 18.88
C PHE A 197 12.70 -3.13 19.70
N GLY A 198 11.40 -2.81 19.63
CA GLY A 198 10.76 -2.06 20.70
C GLY A 198 10.81 -2.89 21.99
N PRO A 199 11.03 -2.30 23.17
CA PRO A 199 11.30 -3.04 24.40
C PRO A 199 10.19 -4.08 24.66
N CYS A 200 10.51 -5.33 24.36
CA CYS A 200 9.77 -6.47 24.86
C CYS A 200 9.80 -6.41 26.38
N ALA A 201 8.61 -6.31 26.96
CA ALA A 201 8.18 -7.22 28.01
C ALA A 201 9.22 -7.50 29.11
N ARG A 202 9.37 -6.55 30.03
CA ARG A 202 9.64 -6.83 31.45
C ARG A 202 8.94 -5.73 32.26
N CYS A 203 7.72 -6.04 32.69
CA CYS A 203 7.05 -5.71 33.95
C CYS A 203 5.59 -6.11 33.79
#